data_AF-A0A7K0M497-F1
#
_entry.id   AF-A0A7K0M497-F1
#
_cell.length_a   1.000
_cell.length_b   1.000
_cell.length_c   1.000
_cell.angle_alpha   90.00
_cell.angle_beta   90.00
_cell.angle_gamma   90.00
#
_symmetry.space_group_name_H-M   'P 1'
#
loop_
_entity.id
_entity.type
_entity.pdbx_description
1 polymer ?
#
loop_
_entity_poly.entity_id
_entity_poly.type
_entity_poly.pdbx_seq_one_letter_code
_entity_poly.pdbx_strand_id
1 'polypeptide(L)' 'MSILDQQSESTNPQPVQEAPPSCLIIRPWWDPDLAVAGFDPRSAYVERYWLGVLGPSVVFLLRRLSRGLEEHP' A
#
# COMPACT_ATOMS: atom_id res chain seq x y z
N MET A 1 -40.73 -22.94 -43.74
CA MET A 1 -40.06 -21.73 -44.25
C MET A 1 -40.02 -20.73 -43.10
N SER A 2 -38.82 -20.53 -42.56
CA SER A 2 -38.34 -19.52 -41.60
C SER A 2 -39.34 -18.63 -40.86
N ILE A 3 -39.53 -18.92 -39.57
CA ILE A 3 -39.47 -17.90 -38.50
C ILE A 3 -38.68 -18.56 -37.36
N LEU A 4 -37.38 -18.71 -37.58
CA LEU A 4 -36.42 -19.19 -36.60
C LEU A 4 -35.18 -18.31 -36.72
N ASP A 5 -35.38 -17.02 -36.51
CA ASP A 5 -34.28 -16.08 -36.52
C ASP A 5 -34.57 -14.97 -35.51
N GLN A 6 -33.66 -14.87 -34.55
CA GLN A 6 -33.28 -13.62 -33.90
C GLN A 6 -34.20 -13.11 -32.79
N GLN A 7 -34.00 -13.66 -31.60
CA GLN A 7 -33.81 -12.82 -30.43
C GLN A 7 -32.65 -13.37 -29.59
N SER A 8 -31.46 -12.96 -30.02
CA SER A 8 -30.40 -12.48 -29.13
C SER A 8 -30.16 -13.32 -27.89
N GLU A 9 -29.47 -14.44 -28.10
CA GLU A 9 -28.60 -15.00 -27.07
C GLU A 9 -27.57 -13.91 -26.72
N SER A 10 -27.91 -13.10 -25.71
CA SER A 10 -26.95 -12.22 -25.05
C SER A 10 -25.91 -13.13 -24.42
N THR A 11 -24.88 -13.51 -25.17
CA THR A 11 -23.63 -14.02 -24.62
C THR A 11 -23.00 -12.88 -23.83
N ASN A 12 -23.54 -12.66 -22.63
CA ASN A 12 -22.87 -11.95 -21.58
C ASN A 12 -21.59 -12.74 -21.31
N PRO A 13 -20.38 -12.19 -21.56
CA PRO A 13 -19.17 -12.86 -21.14
C PRO A 13 -19.23 -12.89 -19.61
N GLN A 14 -19.70 -14.02 -19.07
CA GLN A 14 -19.54 -14.32 -17.66
C GLN A 14 -18.06 -14.10 -17.35
N PRO A 15 -17.72 -13.30 -16.32
CA PRO A 15 -16.34 -13.18 -15.91
C PRO A 15 -15.84 -14.59 -15.63
N VAL A 16 -14.86 -15.04 -16.42
CA VAL A 16 -14.23 -16.33 -16.23
C VAL A 16 -13.72 -16.32 -14.79
N GLN A 17 -14.38 -17.08 -13.91
CA GLN A 17 -13.91 -17.29 -12.56
C GLN A 17 -12.69 -18.21 -12.67
N GLU A 18 -11.53 -17.58 -12.94
CA GLU A 18 -10.24 -18.24 -12.89
C GLU A 18 -10.06 -18.81 -11.48
N ALA A 19 -9.82 -20.12 -11.40
CA ALA A 19 -9.52 -20.78 -10.14
C ALA A 19 -8.36 -20.06 -9.45
N PRO A 20 -8.38 -19.89 -8.11
CA PRO A 20 -7.38 -19.11 -7.41
C PRO A 20 -5.98 -19.71 -7.70
N PRO A 21 -4.98 -18.87 -8.01
CA PRO A 21 -3.64 -19.34 -8.31
C PRO A 21 -3.09 -20.17 -7.15
N SER A 22 -2.44 -21.29 -7.46
CA SER A 22 -1.88 -22.22 -6.47
C SER A 22 -0.66 -21.67 -5.72
N CYS A 23 -0.16 -20.50 -6.12
CA CYS A 23 0.99 -19.86 -5.51
C CYS A 23 0.79 -18.34 -5.41
N LEU A 24 1.02 -17.78 -4.22
CA LEU A 24 1.03 -16.35 -3.95
C LEU A 24 2.48 -15.86 -3.91
N ILE A 25 2.84 -14.93 -4.79
CA ILE A 25 4.18 -14.33 -4.83
C ILE A 25 4.14 -13.00 -4.08
N ILE A 26 4.83 -12.92 -2.94
CA ILE A 26 5.04 -11.67 -2.21
C ILE A 26 6.30 -11.00 -2.76
N ARG A 27 6.16 -9.80 -3.32
CA ARG A 27 7.27 -8.96 -3.76
C ARG A 27 7.36 -7.72 -2.87
N PRO A 28 8.56 -7.31 -2.44
CA PRO A 28 8.71 -6.01 -1.81
C PRO A 28 8.35 -4.92 -2.83
N TRP A 29 7.43 -4.04 -2.46
CA TRP A 29 7.12 -2.87 -3.26
C TRP A 29 7.97 -1.70 -2.77
N TRP A 30 8.80 -1.18 -3.67
CA TRP A 30 9.57 0.03 -3.42
C TRP A 30 8.71 1.24 -3.81
N ASP A 31 8.36 2.05 -2.82
CA ASP A 31 7.67 3.31 -3.03
C ASP A 31 8.72 4.43 -3.17
N PRO A 32 8.88 5.04 -4.37
CA PRO A 32 9.83 6.12 -4.57
C PRO A 32 9.46 7.39 -3.78
N ASP A 33 8.17 7.64 -3.51
CA ASP A 33 7.73 8.83 -2.78
C ASP A 33 8.12 8.74 -1.30
N LEU A 34 8.05 7.52 -0.74
CA LEU A 34 8.54 7.23 0.60
C LEU A 34 10.04 7.55 0.75
N ALA A 35 10.83 7.28 -0.28
CA ALA A 35 12.27 7.54 -0.26
C ALA A 35 12.62 9.03 -0.31
N VAL A 36 11.75 9.87 -0.88
CA VAL A 36 11.97 11.31 -1.01
C VAL A 36 11.41 12.09 0.18
N ALA A 37 10.20 11.76 0.64
CA ALA A 37 9.49 12.53 1.67
C ALA A 37 9.70 11.99 3.09
N GLY A 38 9.87 10.67 3.25
CA GLY A 38 9.85 10.02 4.56
C GLY A 38 8.53 10.21 5.31
N PHE A 39 8.53 9.92 6.62
CA PHE A 39 7.39 10.16 7.51
C PHE A 39 7.82 11.09 8.66
N ASP A 40 6.88 11.90 9.17
CA ASP A 40 7.09 12.68 10.39
C ASP A 40 7.45 11.73 11.56
N PRO A 41 8.59 11.94 12.27
CA PRO A 41 8.99 11.20 13.47
C PRO A 41 7.91 11.12 14.57
N ARG A 42 6.93 12.03 14.56
CA ARG A 42 5.83 12.11 15.52
C ARG A 42 4.59 11.31 15.10
N SER A 43 4.55 10.81 13.86
CA SER A 43 3.44 10.03 13.33
C SER A 43 3.30 8.67 14.04
N ALA A 44 2.06 8.18 14.12
CA ALA A 44 1.76 6.83 14.60
C ALA A 44 2.44 5.73 13.76
N TYR A 45 2.76 6.01 12.49
CA TYR A 45 3.50 5.09 11.62
C TYR A 45 4.89 4.77 12.20
N VAL A 46 5.63 5.80 12.63
CA VAL A 46 6.96 5.66 13.20
C VAL A 46 6.92 4.84 14.49
N GLU A 47 5.89 5.04 15.31
CA GLU A 47 5.71 4.23 16.52
C GLU A 47 5.39 2.76 16.23
N ARG A 48 4.59 2.49 15.18
CA ARG A 48 4.22 1.13 14.80
C ARG A 48 5.38 0.37 14.15
N TYR A 49 6.14 1.02 13.28
CA TYR A 49 7.10 0.34 12.41
C TYR A 49 8.56 0.64 12.75
N TRP A 50 8.90 1.86 13.19
CA TRP A 50 10.28 2.22 13.47
C TRP A 50 10.71 1.89 14.90
N LEU A 51 9.76 1.78 15.84
CA LEU A 51 10.07 1.49 17.24
C LEU A 51 10.82 0.16 17.41
N GLY A 52 10.43 -0.88 16.66
CA GLY A 52 11.10 -2.19 16.70
C GLY A 52 12.45 -2.22 15.98
N VAL A 53 12.69 -1.29 15.04
CA VAL A 53 13.90 -1.23 14.21
C VAL A 53 14.98 -0.34 14.83
N LEU A 54 14.58 0.84 15.30
CA LEU A 54 15.47 1.87 15.85
C LEU A 54 15.51 1.87 17.38
N GLY A 55 14.48 1.34 18.03
CA GLY A 55 14.32 1.41 19.48
C GLY A 55 13.75 2.74 19.98
N PRO A 56 13.25 2.76 21.22
CA PRO A 56 12.55 3.92 21.79
C PRO A 56 13.43 5.16 21.90
N SER A 57 14.70 5.00 22.33
CA SER A 57 15.61 6.13 22.54
C SER A 57 15.90 6.90 21.26
N VAL A 58 16.08 6.20 20.14
CA VAL A 58 16.36 6.82 18.83
C VAL A 58 15.12 7.54 18.31
N VAL A 59 13.93 6.94 18.44
CA VAL A 59 12.66 7.60 18.06
C VAL A 59 12.44 8.87 18.90
N PHE A 60 12.74 8.84 20.20
CA PHE A 60 12.67 10.04 21.06
C PHE A 60 13.67 11.12 20.64
N LEU A 61 14.91 10.75 20.31
CA LEU A 61 15.91 11.69 19.83
C LEU A 61 15.47 12.34 18.52
N LEU A 62 14.97 11.57 17.55
CA LEU A 62 14.45 12.09 16.28
C LEU A 62 13.31 13.07 16.49
N ARG A 63 12.37 12.78 17.40
CA ARG A 63 11.28 13.70 17.77
C ARG A 63 11.81 14.99 18.39
N ARG A 64 12.84 14.93 19.24
CA ARG A 64 13.48 16.11 19.82
C ARG A 64 14.18 16.96 18.77
N LEU A 65 14.95 16.34 17.87
CA LEU A 65 15.65 17.04 16.79
C LEU A 65 14.68 17.71 15.83
N SER A 66 13.64 16.99 15.41
CA SER A 66 12.59 17.54 14.55
C SER A 66 11.94 18.77 15.18
N ARG A 67 11.57 18.73 16.48
CA ARG A 67 11.04 19.91 17.17
C ARG A 67 12.02 21.08 17.20
N GLY A 68 13.29 20.81 17.50
CA GLY A 68 14.32 21.84 17.53
C GLY A 68 14.54 22.53 16.18
N LEU A 69 14.42 21.79 15.07
CA LEU A 69 14.50 22.34 13.71
C LEU A 69 13.26 23.16 13.32
N GLU A 70 12.07 22.78 13.76
CA GLU A 70 10.87 23.62 13.55
C GLU A 70 10.94 24.93 14.34
N GLU A 71 11.51 24.90 15.55
CA GLU A 71 11.70 26.09 16.40
C GLU A 71 12.85 26.99 15.90
N HIS A 72 13.85 26.41 15.22
CA HIS A 72 15.03 27.07 14.69
C HIS A 72 15.35 26.59 13.25
N PRO A 73 14.72 27.18 12.22
CA PRO A 73 14.84 26.74 10.83
C PRO A 73 16.22 26.95 10.21
#